data_AF-A0A7X7PXV1-F1
#
_entry.id   AF-A0A7X7PXV1-F1
#
_cell.length_a   1.000
_cell.length_b   1.000
_cell.length_c   1.000
_cell.angle_alpha   90.00
_cell.angle_beta   90.00
_cell.angle_gamma   90.00
#
_symmetry.space_group_name_H-M   'P 1'
#
loop_
_entity.id
_entity.type
_entity.pdbx_description
1 polymer ?
#
loop_
_entity_poly.entity_id
_entity_poly.type
_entity_poly.pdbx_seq_one_letter_code
_entity_poly.pdbx_strand_id
1 'polypeptide(L)'
;MTRVLGSIALGLIAAGCATGQSYEGERLGADEVARISGDFRVTAGVPVTVILRKVDDYELGVGERSVEVLPGKHQLLVDCRIAETSSVTRLSIEAEVYAGERYRLVAETGPGLRECASVYLETVD
;
A
#
# COMPACT_ATOMS: atom_id res chain seq x y z
N MET A 1 -43.64 1.14 -36.71
CA MET A 1 -43.27 -0.10 -35.99
C MET A 1 -42.00 -0.59 -36.68
N THR A 2 -40.81 -0.66 -36.08
CA THR A 2 -40.45 -1.19 -34.75
C THR A 2 -39.06 -0.65 -34.36
N ARG A 3 -38.93 -0.17 -33.11
CA ARG A 3 -37.67 0.20 -32.45
C ARG A 3 -36.93 -1.08 -32.03
N VAL A 4 -35.62 -1.16 -32.20
CA VAL A 4 -34.77 -1.89 -31.24
C VAL A 4 -33.48 -1.09 -31.03
N LEU A 5 -33.41 -0.46 -29.84
CA LEU A 5 -32.20 0.02 -29.21
C LEU A 5 -31.30 -1.18 -28.89
N GLY A 6 -30.06 -1.18 -29.37
CA GLY A 6 -29.03 -2.13 -28.98
C GLY A 6 -27.95 -1.43 -28.15
N SER A 7 -28.25 -1.15 -26.89
CA SER A 7 -27.30 -0.60 -25.92
C SER A 7 -26.25 -1.68 -25.59
N ILE A 8 -25.04 -1.56 -26.16
CA ILE A 8 -23.90 -2.40 -25.76
C ILE A 8 -23.35 -1.85 -24.45
N ALA A 9 -23.43 -2.71 -23.43
CA ALA A 9 -23.00 -2.47 -22.06
C ALA A 9 -21.52 -2.06 -22.01
N LEU A 10 -21.29 -0.86 -21.48
CA LEU A 10 -19.98 -0.36 -21.10
C LEU A 10 -19.57 -1.10 -19.81
N GLY A 11 -18.75 -2.14 -19.94
CA GLY A 11 -18.13 -2.80 -18.79
C GLY A 11 -17.19 -1.82 -18.10
N LEU A 12 -17.65 -1.21 -16.99
CA LEU A 12 -16.78 -0.50 -16.06
C LEU A 12 -15.84 -1.54 -15.44
N ILE A 13 -14.61 -1.61 -15.96
CA ILE A 13 -13.49 -2.20 -15.22
C ILE A 13 -13.23 -1.22 -14.07
N ALA A 14 -13.85 -1.49 -12.91
CA ALA A 14 -13.46 -0.86 -11.67
C ALA A 14 -12.01 -1.30 -11.41
N ALA A 15 -11.06 -0.45 -11.78
CA ALA A 15 -9.69 -0.49 -11.29
C ALA A 15 -9.74 -0.15 -9.79
N GLY A 16 -10.28 -1.07 -9.00
CA GLY A 16 -10.29 -0.98 -7.56
C GLY A 16 -8.85 -0.99 -7.09
N CYS A 17 -8.51 -0.02 -6.23
CA CYS A 17 -7.27 -0.05 -5.46
C CYS A 17 -7.24 -1.38 -4.69
N ALA A 18 -6.53 -2.37 -5.21
CA ALA A 18 -6.54 -3.72 -4.65
C ALA A 18 -5.84 -3.69 -3.28
N THR A 19 -6.50 -4.26 -2.28
CA THR A 19 -5.91 -4.53 -0.97
C THR A 19 -5.64 -6.02 -0.89
N GLY A 20 -4.36 -6.37 -0.75
CA GLY A 20 -3.91 -7.74 -0.57
C GLY A 20 -4.38 -8.33 0.75
N GLN A 21 -4.38 -9.65 0.86
CA GLN A 21 -4.62 -10.39 2.10
C GLN A 21 -3.39 -11.28 2.35
N SER A 22 -2.66 -11.03 3.44
CA SER A 22 -1.43 -11.80 3.73
C SER A 22 -1.67 -13.09 4.51
N TYR A 23 -2.90 -13.33 4.96
CA TYR A 23 -3.29 -14.48 5.77
C TYR A 23 -4.13 -15.48 4.96
N GLU A 24 -4.10 -16.75 5.36
CA GLU A 24 -4.87 -17.82 4.74
C GLU A 24 -6.32 -17.84 5.25
N GLY A 25 -7.21 -18.41 4.44
CA GLY A 25 -8.61 -18.63 4.81
C GLY A 25 -9.59 -17.57 4.31
N GLU A 26 -10.80 -17.60 4.86
CA GLU A 26 -11.85 -16.63 4.55
C GLU A 26 -11.44 -15.22 4.96
N ARG A 27 -11.95 -14.22 4.24
CA ARG A 27 -11.66 -12.82 4.54
C ARG A 27 -12.28 -12.46 5.90
N LEU A 28 -11.44 -11.96 6.80
CA LEU A 28 -11.85 -11.55 8.13
C LEU A 28 -12.48 -10.15 8.13
N GLY A 29 -13.20 -9.84 9.23
CA GLY A 29 -13.76 -8.52 9.49
C GLY A 29 -12.69 -7.45 9.63
N ALA A 30 -13.06 -6.19 9.38
CA ALA A 30 -12.11 -5.07 9.47
C ALA A 30 -11.60 -4.82 10.90
N ASP A 31 -12.35 -5.24 11.91
CA ASP A 31 -12.01 -5.20 13.34
C ASP A 31 -11.11 -6.37 13.79
N GLU A 32 -10.95 -7.39 12.94
CA GLU A 32 -10.12 -8.57 13.21
C GLU A 32 -8.72 -8.46 12.59
N VAL A 33 -8.51 -7.51 11.70
CA VAL A 33 -7.25 -7.32 10.94
C VAL A 33 -6.70 -5.92 11.12
N ALA A 34 -5.40 -5.78 10.89
CA ALA A 34 -4.78 -4.48 10.65
C ALA A 34 -4.66 -4.24 9.15
N ARG A 35 -4.79 -2.99 8.71
CA ARG A 35 -4.51 -2.62 7.31
C ARG A 35 -3.28 -1.73 7.22
N ILE A 36 -2.30 -2.14 6.44
CA ILE A 36 -1.10 -1.36 6.18
C ILE A 36 -1.14 -0.82 4.75
N SER A 37 -0.92 0.48 4.58
CA SER A 37 -0.99 1.16 3.28
C SER A 37 0.33 1.88 2.97
N GLY A 38 0.83 1.69 1.76
CA GLY A 38 1.86 2.52 1.15
C GLY A 38 1.30 3.40 0.04
N ASP A 39 2.19 4.16 -0.58
CA ASP A 39 1.91 4.92 -1.79
C ASP A 39 1.84 4.01 -3.01
N PHE A 40 1.21 4.53 -4.07
CA PHE A 40 1.23 3.86 -5.36
C PHE A 40 2.63 3.82 -5.95
N ARG A 41 2.90 2.78 -6.75
CA ARG A 41 4.14 2.66 -7.52
C ARG A 41 4.30 3.77 -8.58
N VAL A 42 3.19 4.35 -9.02
CA VAL A 42 3.13 5.46 -9.97
C VAL A 42 2.44 6.65 -9.30
N THR A 43 3.22 7.66 -8.95
CA THR A 43 2.74 8.93 -8.40
C THR A 43 3.31 10.08 -9.22
N ALA A 44 2.47 11.03 -9.63
CA ALA A 44 2.90 12.25 -10.31
C ALA A 44 2.95 13.41 -9.31
N GLY A 45 4.06 14.16 -9.29
CA GLY A 45 4.19 15.41 -8.53
C GLY A 45 4.41 15.28 -7.02
N VAL A 46 4.66 14.07 -6.50
CA VAL A 46 4.99 13.86 -5.08
C VAL A 46 6.52 13.80 -4.92
N PRO A 47 7.13 14.59 -4.01
CA PRO A 47 8.59 14.63 -3.86
C PRO A 47 9.17 13.35 -3.25
N VAL A 48 8.41 12.67 -2.39
CA VAL A 48 8.79 11.44 -1.70
C VAL A 48 7.66 10.43 -1.79
N THR A 49 7.97 9.20 -2.16
CA THR A 49 6.99 8.09 -2.30
C THR A 49 7.46 6.90 -1.51
N VAL A 50 6.59 6.31 -0.67
CA VAL A 50 6.93 5.13 0.14
C VAL A 50 6.07 3.94 -0.31
N ILE A 51 6.69 3.03 -1.06
CA ILE A 51 6.00 1.90 -1.69
C ILE A 51 6.16 0.66 -0.82
N LEU A 52 5.05 0.07 -0.39
CA LEU A 52 5.06 -1.22 0.28
C LEU A 52 5.31 -2.34 -0.74
N ARG A 53 6.33 -3.17 -0.50
CA ARG A 53 6.75 -4.25 -1.39
C ARG A 53 6.37 -5.62 -0.87
N LYS A 54 6.62 -5.87 0.42
CA LYS A 54 6.41 -7.16 1.06
C LYS A 54 5.97 -6.94 2.51
N VAL A 55 5.11 -7.81 3.03
CA VAL A 55 4.88 -7.98 4.46
C VAL A 55 5.04 -9.46 4.79
N ASP A 56 5.97 -9.76 5.69
CA ASP A 56 6.46 -11.11 6.00
C ASP A 56 6.84 -11.85 4.72
N ASP A 57 6.07 -12.87 4.34
CA ASP A 57 6.24 -13.67 3.12
C ASP A 57 5.30 -13.28 1.98
N TYR A 58 4.39 -12.34 2.21
CA TYR A 58 3.45 -11.86 1.22
C TYR A 58 4.06 -10.70 0.40
N GLU A 59 4.26 -10.93 -0.91
CA GLU A 59 4.66 -9.89 -1.85
C GLU A 59 3.45 -9.16 -2.43
N LEU A 60 3.44 -7.83 -2.34
CA LEU A 60 2.36 -7.02 -2.91
C LEU A 60 2.46 -6.99 -4.43
N GLY A 61 1.32 -7.20 -5.08
CA GLY A 61 1.15 -7.07 -6.52
C GLY A 61 1.39 -5.64 -7.02
N VAL A 62 1.56 -5.48 -8.34
CA VAL A 62 1.84 -4.16 -8.96
C VAL A 62 0.70 -3.16 -8.77
N GLY A 63 -0.55 -3.64 -8.72
CA GLY A 63 -1.74 -2.82 -8.49
C GLY A 63 -2.15 -2.70 -7.02
N GLU A 64 -1.46 -3.39 -6.12
CA GLU A 64 -1.73 -3.35 -4.70
C GLU A 64 -0.87 -2.28 -4.04
N ARG A 65 -1.50 -1.49 -3.17
CA ARG A 65 -0.81 -0.50 -2.33
C ARG A 65 -1.05 -0.73 -0.83
N SER A 66 -1.97 -1.62 -0.51
CA SER A 66 -2.36 -1.94 0.86
C SER A 66 -2.50 -3.42 1.03
N VAL A 67 -2.32 -3.88 2.26
CA VAL A 67 -2.45 -5.28 2.66
C VAL A 67 -3.15 -5.37 4.01
N GLU A 68 -4.03 -6.35 4.16
CA GLU A 68 -4.60 -6.74 5.43
C GLU A 68 -3.79 -7.88 6.03
N VAL A 69 -3.46 -7.72 7.32
CA VAL A 69 -2.61 -8.63 8.09
C VAL A 69 -3.27 -8.94 9.42
N LEU A 70 -2.94 -10.09 10.02
CA LEU A 70 -3.37 -10.40 11.38
C LEU A 70 -2.65 -9.48 12.38
N PRO A 71 -3.22 -9.19 13.56
CA PRO A 71 -2.54 -8.40 14.59
C PRO A 71 -1.25 -9.06 15.06
N GLY A 72 -0.21 -8.26 15.31
CA GLY A 72 1.08 -8.74 15.78
C GLY A 72 2.26 -8.02 15.15
N LYS A 73 3.43 -8.66 15.20
CA LYS A 73 4.68 -8.13 14.64
C LYS A 73 4.87 -8.63 13.21
N HIS A 74 5.27 -7.72 12.33
CA HIS A 74 5.53 -8.00 10.93
C HIS A 74 6.85 -7.41 10.46
N GLN A 75 7.48 -8.08 9.51
CA GLN A 75 8.60 -7.56 8.76
C GLN A 75 8.10 -6.96 7.45
N LEU A 76 8.29 -5.66 7.26
CA LEU A 76 7.91 -4.98 6.03
C LEU A 76 9.13 -4.68 5.18
N LEU A 77 9.02 -4.90 3.88
CA LEU A 77 9.97 -4.41 2.88
C LEU A 77 9.35 -3.22 2.16
N VAL A 78 10.04 -2.09 2.15
CA VAL A 78 9.55 -0.84 1.56
C VAL A 78 10.60 -0.22 0.65
N ASP A 79 10.16 0.41 -0.43
CA ASP A 79 10.99 1.24 -1.29
C ASP A 79 10.60 2.70 -1.05
N CYS A 80 11.53 3.50 -0.53
CA CYS A 80 11.39 4.95 -0.44
C CYS A 80 12.07 5.62 -1.63
N ARG A 81 11.30 6.36 -2.43
CA ARG A 81 11.77 7.03 -3.63
C ARG A 81 11.70 8.53 -3.44
N ILE A 82 12.77 9.22 -3.84
CA ILE A 82 12.79 10.68 -3.94
C ILE A 82 12.75 11.07 -5.41
N ALA A 83 11.77 11.88 -5.78
CA ALA A 83 11.56 12.28 -7.18
C ALA A 83 12.70 13.17 -7.70
N GLU A 84 13.17 14.11 -6.87
CA GLU A 84 14.19 15.12 -7.25
C GLU A 84 15.54 14.49 -7.63
N THR A 85 15.98 13.49 -6.86
CA THR A 85 17.25 12.79 -7.09
C THR A 85 17.11 11.50 -7.89
N SER A 86 15.87 11.04 -8.10
CA SER A 86 15.57 9.69 -8.58
C SER A 86 16.19 8.57 -7.73
N SER A 87 16.63 8.87 -6.50
CA SER A 87 17.15 7.87 -5.57
C SER A 87 16.02 6.96 -5.09
N VAL A 88 16.32 5.66 -5.00
CA VAL A 88 15.47 4.66 -4.36
C VAL A 88 16.26 4.01 -3.24
N THR A 89 15.73 4.08 -2.03
CA THR A 89 16.28 3.43 -0.85
C THR A 89 15.34 2.31 -0.43
N ARG A 90 15.85 1.08 -0.34
CA ARG A 90 15.08 -0.07 0.13
C ARG A 90 15.34 -0.26 1.62
N LEU A 91 14.27 -0.31 2.41
CA LEU A 91 14.34 -0.49 3.86
C LEU A 91 13.55 -1.71 4.30
N SER A 92 14.06 -2.40 5.31
CA SER A 92 13.36 -3.46 6.04
C SER A 92 13.00 -2.92 7.42
N ILE A 93 11.72 -2.88 7.76
CA ILE A 93 11.24 -2.34 9.04
C ILE A 93 10.45 -3.41 9.79
N GLU A 94 10.68 -3.54 11.10
CA GLU A 94 9.82 -4.32 12.00
C GLU A 94 8.74 -3.38 12.51
N ALA A 95 7.47 -3.78 12.41
CA ALA A 95 6.37 -3.01 12.97
C ALA A 95 5.36 -3.91 13.66
N GLU A 96 4.77 -3.40 14.74
CA GLU A 96 3.68 -4.04 15.47
C GLU A 96 2.37 -3.34 15.12
N VAL A 97 1.34 -4.13 14.80
CA VAL A 97 0.04 -3.65 14.36
C VAL A 97 -1.09 -4.30 15.16
N TYR A 98 -2.18 -3.56 15.33
CA TYR A 98 -3.31 -3.97 16.16
C TYR A 98 -4.59 -4.16 15.33
N ALA A 99 -5.48 -5.01 15.82
CA ALA A 99 -6.75 -5.30 15.17
C ALA A 99 -7.62 -4.05 15.06
N GLY A 100 -8.31 -3.87 13.94
CA GLY A 100 -9.15 -2.70 13.69
C GLY A 100 -8.39 -1.45 13.25
N GLU A 101 -7.07 -1.45 13.36
CA GLU A 101 -6.25 -0.28 13.07
C GLU A 101 -5.85 -0.19 11.59
N ARG A 102 -5.66 1.05 11.14
CA ARG A 102 -5.16 1.36 9.81
C ARG A 102 -3.86 2.11 9.93
N TYR A 103 -2.89 1.74 9.13
CA TYR A 103 -1.57 2.32 9.12
C TYR A 103 -1.22 2.85 7.74
N ARG A 104 -0.51 3.97 7.73
CA ARG A 104 0.20 4.48 6.55
C ARG A 104 1.70 4.41 6.79
N LEU A 105 2.44 4.18 5.71
CA LEU A 105 3.89 4.36 5.72
C LEU A 105 4.24 5.84 5.62
N VAL A 106 5.19 6.28 6.44
CA VAL A 106 5.72 7.64 6.46
C VAL A 106 7.24 7.58 6.38
N ALA A 107 7.83 8.36 5.49
CA ALA A 107 9.28 8.48 5.37
C ALA A 107 9.80 9.69 6.13
N GLU A 108 10.93 9.51 6.80
CA GLU A 108 11.81 10.58 7.24
C GLU A 108 12.93 10.75 6.22
N THR A 109 13.18 11.99 5.83
CA THR A 109 14.21 12.29 4.81
C THR A 109 15.42 12.98 5.43
N GLY A 110 16.58 12.70 4.86
CA GLY A 110 17.81 13.42 5.19
C GLY A 110 17.79 14.87 4.69
N PRO A 111 18.77 15.69 5.10
CA PRO A 111 18.84 17.10 4.72
C PRO A 111 18.77 17.32 3.21
N GLY A 112 17.86 18.20 2.80
CA GLY A 112 17.68 18.57 1.39
C GLY A 112 17.17 17.43 0.50
N LEU A 113 16.38 16.49 1.04
CA LEU A 113 15.73 15.41 0.29
C LEU A 113 16.73 14.57 -0.53
N ARG A 114 17.94 14.32 0.00
CA ARG A 114 18.95 13.55 -0.75
C ARG A 114 18.76 12.05 -0.63
N GLU A 115 18.26 11.62 0.52
CA GLU A 115 18.05 10.21 0.87
C GLU A 115 16.86 10.06 1.82
N CYS A 116 16.31 8.86 1.87
CA CYS A 116 15.35 8.48 2.90
C CYS A 116 16.13 7.91 4.09
N ALA A 117 16.03 8.57 5.24
CA ALA A 117 16.75 8.17 6.44
C ALA A 117 16.05 6.99 7.14
N SER A 118 14.72 7.06 7.25
CA SER A 118 13.90 6.04 7.91
C SER A 118 12.50 5.98 7.31
N VAL A 119 11.79 4.87 7.56
CA VAL A 119 10.36 4.73 7.29
C VAL A 119 9.70 4.09 8.51
N TYR A 120 8.53 4.55 8.89
CA TYR A 120 7.76 4.02 10.01
C TYR A 120 6.25 3.99 9.70
N LEU A 121 5.49 3.29 10.55
CA LEU A 121 4.04 3.28 10.48
C LEU A 121 3.45 4.40 11.34
N GLU A 122 2.43 5.04 10.80
CA GLU A 122 1.57 5.98 11.52
C GLU A 122 0.13 5.49 11.43
N THR A 123 -0.59 5.49 12.55
CA THR A 123 -2.01 5.17 12.58
C THR A 123 -2.82 6.23 11.84
N VAL A 124 -3.87 5.81 11.13
CA VAL A 124 -4.78 6.68 10.41
C VAL A 124 -6.19 6.46 10.95
N ASP A 125 -6.79 7.53 11.49
CA ASP A 125 -8.18 7.56 11.96
C ASP A 125 -9.21 7.32 10.82
#